data_AF-Q0SUJ2-F1
#
_entry.id   AF-Q0SUJ2-F1
#
_cell.length_a   1.000
_cell.length_b   1.000
_cell.length_c   1.000
_cell.angle_alpha   90.00
_cell.angle_beta   90.00
_cell.angle_gamma   90.00
#
_symmetry.space_group_name_H-M   'P 1'
#
loop_
_entity.id
_entity.type
_entity.pdbx_description
1 polymer ?
#
loop_
_entity_poly.entity_id
_entity_poly.type
_entity_poly.pdbx_seq_one_letter_code
_entity_poly.pdbx_strand_id
1 'polypeptide(L)'
;MKDQKHLESKKYLQVKSFYKVKISISKNGIYHINHINSLHSKLKIWMYRFKGVSSKVLSNYMAWYKWLESFNDDKEIIRTKNMIIHSVIPFVDTKIKGYKYREITFI
;
A
#
# COMPACT_ATOMS: atom_id res chain seq x y z
N MET A 1 11.51 -46.47 10.35
CA MET A 1 10.31 -45.58 10.24
C MET A 1 10.59 -44.10 10.57
N LYS A 2 11.72 -43.73 11.19
CA LYS A 2 12.11 -42.33 11.46
C LYS A 2 12.78 -41.64 10.26
N ASP A 3 13.46 -42.40 9.41
CA ASP A 3 14.26 -41.86 8.29
C ASP A 3 13.40 -41.29 7.15
N GLN A 4 12.24 -41.91 6.89
CA GLN A 4 11.32 -41.45 5.85
C GLN A 4 10.69 -40.09 6.20
N LYS A 5 10.34 -39.86 7.47
CA LYS A 5 9.81 -38.58 7.93
C LYS A 5 10.86 -37.47 7.87
N HIS A 6 12.13 -37.79 8.11
CA HIS A 6 13.22 -36.83 7.99
C HIS A 6 13.52 -36.46 6.53
N LEU A 7 13.40 -37.42 5.60
CA LEU A 7 13.59 -37.18 4.18
C LEU A 7 12.47 -36.30 3.60
N GLU A 8 11.22 -36.56 3.97
CA GLU A 8 10.06 -35.76 3.56
C GLU A 8 10.12 -34.32 4.10
N SER A 9 10.58 -34.13 5.34
CA SER A 9 10.76 -32.77 5.89
C SER A 9 11.88 -32.00 5.18
N LYS A 10 12.99 -32.65 4.83
CA LYS A 10 14.06 -32.06 4.00
C LYS A 10 13.56 -31.69 2.61
N LYS A 11 12.77 -32.56 1.98
CA LYS A 11 12.15 -32.31 0.66
C LYS A 11 11.21 -31.10 0.70
N TYR A 12 10.37 -31.01 1.74
CA TYR A 12 9.46 -29.88 1.93
C TYR A 12 10.20 -28.55 2.13
N LEU A 13 11.27 -28.54 2.93
CA LEU A 13 12.10 -27.35 3.16
C LEU A 13 12.85 -26.91 1.89
N GLN A 14 13.36 -27.85 1.10
CA GLN A 14 14.03 -27.58 -0.17
C GLN A 14 13.05 -26.99 -1.21
N VAL A 15 11.87 -27.58 -1.35
CA VAL A 15 10.80 -27.07 -2.24
C VAL A 15 10.37 -25.66 -1.82
N LYS A 16 10.20 -25.43 -0.51
CA LYS A 16 9.82 -24.12 0.04
C LYS A 16 10.91 -23.06 -0.20
N SER A 17 12.19 -23.43 -0.09
CA SER A 17 13.33 -22.55 -0.42
C SER A 17 13.36 -22.20 -1.91
N PHE A 18 13.19 -23.20 -2.78
CA PHE A 18 13.15 -23.01 -4.23
C PHE A 18 11.99 -22.12 -4.67
N TYR A 19 10.80 -22.31 -4.11
CA TYR A 19 9.64 -21.47 -4.40
C TYR A 19 9.86 -20.02 -3.96
N LYS A 20 10.51 -19.82 -2.80
CA LYS A 20 10.85 -18.50 -2.26
C LYS A 20 11.85 -17.77 -3.16
N VAL A 21 12.85 -18.49 -3.67
CA VAL A 21 13.85 -17.94 -4.61
C VAL A 21 13.22 -17.67 -5.99
N LYS A 22 12.39 -18.57 -6.53
CA LYS A 22 11.77 -18.41 -7.86
C LYS A 22 10.79 -17.24 -7.92
N ILE A 23 10.13 -16.92 -6.81
CA ILE A 23 9.26 -15.74 -6.66
C ILE A 23 10.06 -14.43 -6.69
N SER A 24 11.28 -14.38 -6.15
CA SER A 24 12.08 -13.14 -6.15
C SER A 24 12.71 -12.80 -7.50
N ILE A 25 12.73 -13.73 -8.46
CA ILE A 25 13.38 -13.56 -9.79
C ILE A 25 12.37 -13.45 -10.95
N SER A 26 11.06 -13.51 -10.70
CA SER A 26 10.06 -13.41 -11.76
C SER A 26 9.81 -11.95 -12.16
N LYS A 27 10.67 -11.47 -13.06
CA LYS A 27 10.38 -10.65 -14.25
C LYS A 27 9.20 -9.65 -14.14
N ASN A 28 9.56 -8.36 -14.14
CA ASN A 28 8.77 -7.20 -14.57
C ASN A 28 8.04 -6.34 -13.51
N GLY A 29 8.61 -6.13 -12.33
CA GLY A 29 8.17 -5.01 -11.48
C GLY A 29 8.54 -5.17 -10.03
N ILE A 30 8.89 -4.04 -9.41
CA ILE A 30 9.40 -3.89 -8.05
C ILE A 30 8.27 -4.16 -7.05
N TYR A 31 7.85 -5.41 -6.87
CA TYR A 31 6.88 -5.80 -5.86
C TYR A 31 7.50 -6.81 -4.92
N HIS A 32 7.80 -6.34 -3.70
CA HIS A 32 8.32 -7.19 -2.65
C HIS A 32 7.24 -8.21 -2.25
N ILE A 33 7.62 -9.47 -1.98
CA ILE A 33 6.68 -10.53 -1.54
C ILE A 33 5.82 -10.10 -0.34
N ASN A 34 6.35 -9.22 0.51
CA ASN A 34 5.60 -8.65 1.64
C ASN A 34 4.43 -7.77 1.19
N HIS A 35 4.55 -7.05 0.08
CA HIS A 35 3.46 -6.26 -0.49
C HIS A 35 2.32 -7.16 -0.97
N ILE A 36 2.66 -8.26 -1.66
CA ILE A 36 1.70 -9.28 -2.10
C ILE A 36 1.02 -9.94 -0.89
N ASN A 37 1.80 -10.30 0.13
CA ASN A 37 1.26 -10.89 1.36
C ASN A 37 0.32 -9.92 2.10
N SER A 38 0.66 -8.63 2.15
CA SER A 38 -0.18 -7.60 2.75
C SER A 38 -1.50 -7.45 2.00
N LEU A 39 -1.44 -7.30 0.67
CA LEU A 39 -2.63 -7.20 -0.19
C LEU A 39 -3.53 -8.43 -0.03
N HIS A 40 -2.95 -9.63 -0.04
CA HIS A 40 -3.69 -10.87 0.13
C HIS A 40 -4.37 -10.97 1.51
N SER A 41 -3.68 -10.55 2.57
CA SER A 41 -4.25 -10.54 3.93
C SER A 41 -5.44 -9.58 4.04
N LYS A 42 -5.31 -8.35 3.52
CA LYS A 42 -6.38 -7.36 3.50
C LYS A 42 -7.58 -7.84 2.69
N LEU A 43 -7.35 -8.38 1.49
CA LEU A 43 -8.40 -8.94 0.64
C LEU A 43 -9.15 -10.07 1.36
N LYS A 44 -8.43 -10.97 2.03
CA LYS A 44 -9.03 -12.08 2.79
C LYS A 44 -9.93 -11.57 3.91
N ILE A 45 -9.47 -10.59 4.69
CA ILE A 45 -10.27 -9.98 5.77
C ILE A 45 -11.52 -9.29 5.20
N TRP A 46 -11.37 -8.56 4.10
CA TRP A 46 -12.48 -7.90 3.43
C TRP A 46 -13.53 -8.90 2.93
N MET A 47 -13.06 -9.99 2.30
CA MET A 47 -13.90 -11.09 1.79
C MET A 47 -14.65 -11.85 2.89
N TYR A 48 -14.07 -11.98 4.10
CA TYR A 48 -14.68 -12.70 5.22
C TYR A 48 -16.06 -12.17 5.64
N ARG A 49 -16.35 -10.90 5.33
CA ARG A 49 -17.64 -10.25 5.64
C ARG A 49 -18.80 -10.80 4.82
N PHE A 50 -18.51 -11.41 3.67
CA PHE A 50 -19.51 -11.94 2.76
C PHE A 50 -19.67 -13.45 2.98
N LYS A 51 -20.89 -13.91 3.23
CA LYS A 51 -21.22 -15.33 3.51
C LYS A 51 -21.24 -16.19 2.24
N GLY A 52 -20.27 -15.98 1.35
CA GLY A 52 -20.19 -16.57 0.02
C GLY A 52 -20.52 -15.56 -1.08
N VAL A 53 -19.70 -15.57 -2.14
CA VAL A 53 -19.87 -14.74 -3.33
C VAL A 53 -19.88 -15.68 -4.53
N SER A 54 -20.88 -15.54 -5.41
CA SER A 54 -20.91 -16.32 -6.65
C SER A 54 -19.76 -15.90 -7.57
N SER A 55 -19.09 -16.86 -8.19
CA SER A 55 -18.00 -16.62 -9.14
C SER A 55 -18.40 -15.68 -10.28
N LYS A 56 -19.70 -15.62 -10.64
CA LYS A 56 -20.23 -14.71 -11.66
C LYS A 56 -20.11 -13.23 -11.29
N VAL A 57 -20.22 -12.90 -10.00
CA VAL A 57 -20.19 -11.51 -9.50
C VAL A 57 -18.89 -11.18 -8.77
N LEU A 58 -17.98 -12.15 -8.59
CA LEU A 58 -16.69 -11.95 -7.92
C LEU A 58 -15.87 -10.80 -8.56
N SER A 59 -15.93 -10.64 -9.88
CA SER A 59 -15.29 -9.52 -10.59
C SER A 59 -15.76 -8.16 -10.09
N ASN A 60 -17.06 -7.99 -9.82
CA ASN A 60 -17.62 -6.75 -9.30
C ASN A 60 -17.13 -6.48 -7.87
N TYR A 61 -17.00 -7.52 -7.05
CA TYR A 61 -16.42 -7.40 -5.71
C TYR A 61 -14.94 -7.03 -5.76
N MET A 62 -14.17 -7.61 -6.68
CA MET A 62 -12.76 -7.25 -6.86
C MET A 62 -12.59 -5.80 -7.34
N ALA A 63 -13.46 -5.33 -8.23
CA ALA A 63 -13.49 -3.92 -8.63
C ALA A 63 -13.82 -3.00 -7.45
N TRP A 64 -14.79 -3.38 -6.61
CA TRP A 64 -15.15 -2.63 -5.41
C TRP A 64 -14.00 -2.58 -4.40
N TYR A 65 -13.34 -3.71 -4.15
CA TYR A 65 -12.16 -3.78 -3.29
C TYR A 65 -11.04 -2.87 -3.79
N LYS A 66 -10.75 -2.88 -5.10
CA LYS A 66 -9.74 -2.01 -5.72
C LYS A 66 -10.08 -0.54 -5.55
N TRP A 67 -11.35 -0.17 -5.70
CA TRP A 67 -11.82 1.19 -5.47
C TRP A 67 -11.60 1.62 -4.02
N LEU A 68 -11.93 0.76 -3.04
CA LEU A 68 -11.69 1.03 -1.62
C LEU A 68 -10.20 1.17 -1.28
N GLU A 69 -9.34 0.32 -1.85
CA GLU A 69 -7.88 0.39 -1.61
C GLU A 69 -7.27 1.68 -2.17
N SER A 70 -7.86 2.27 -3.23
CA SER A 70 -7.43 3.55 -3.80
C SER A 70 -7.55 4.74 -2.83
N PHE A 71 -8.42 4.66 -1.82
CA PHE A 71 -8.56 5.73 -0.80
C PHE A 71 -7.69 5.50 0.43
N ASN A 72 -7.20 4.26 0.62
CA ASN A 72 -6.34 3.89 1.74
C ASN A 72 -4.85 4.12 1.46
N ASP A 73 -4.50 4.65 0.28
CA ASP A 73 -3.12 5.03 0.00
C ASP A 73 -2.82 6.32 0.77
N ASP A 74 -2.10 6.21 1.89
CA ASP A 74 -1.62 7.34 2.71
C ASP A 74 -0.93 8.43 1.87
N LYS A 75 -0.43 8.06 0.69
CA LYS A 75 0.13 8.95 -0.32
C LYS A 75 -0.85 10.02 -0.78
N GLU A 76 -2.15 9.74 -0.89
CA GLU A 76 -3.17 10.72 -1.28
C GLU A 76 -3.43 11.74 -0.17
N ILE A 77 -3.40 11.32 1.10
CA ILE A 77 -3.50 12.24 2.25
C ILE A 77 -2.25 13.13 2.32
N ILE A 78 -1.07 12.55 2.14
CA ILE A 78 0.21 13.29 2.11
C ILE A 78 0.23 14.26 0.92
N ARG A 79 -0.21 13.82 -0.26
CA ARG A 79 -0.32 14.65 -1.48
C ARG A 79 -1.30 15.80 -1.28
N THR A 80 -2.46 15.54 -0.69
CA THR A 80 -3.48 16.57 -0.39
C THR A 80 -2.96 17.57 0.63
N LYS A 81 -2.30 17.12 1.69
CA LYS A 81 -1.64 17.99 2.68
C LYS A 81 -0.58 18.87 2.02
N ASN A 82 0.27 18.30 1.17
CA ASN A 82 1.31 19.05 0.45
C ASN A 82 0.69 20.07 -0.53
N MET A 83 -0.40 19.73 -1.23
CA MET A 83 -1.12 20.68 -2.08
C MET A 83 -1.65 21.89 -1.29
N ILE A 84 -2.24 21.67 -0.10
CA ILE A 84 -2.75 22.74 0.75
C ILE A 84 -1.61 23.62 1.28
N ILE A 85 -0.51 22.99 1.71
CA ILE A 85 0.68 23.72 2.16
C ILE A 85 1.23 24.60 1.02
N HIS A 86 1.42 24.04 -0.19
CA HIS A 86 1.93 24.80 -1.33
C HIS A 86 0.99 25.88 -1.85
N SER A 87 -0.34 25.74 -1.68
CA SER A 87 -1.27 26.80 -2.07
C SER A 87 -1.29 27.98 -1.09
N VAL A 88 -1.05 27.71 0.20
CA VAL A 88 -1.07 28.72 1.27
C VAL A 88 0.27 29.43 1.45
N ILE A 89 1.40 28.73 1.27
CA ILE A 89 2.76 29.29 1.38
C ILE A 89 2.95 30.61 0.61
N PRO A 90 2.65 30.72 -0.70
CA PRO A 90 2.92 31.95 -1.45
C PRO A 90 2.12 33.16 -0.92
N PHE A 91 0.93 32.93 -0.38
CA PHE A 91 0.11 33.98 0.23
C PHE A 91 0.71 34.47 1.56
N VAL A 92 1.15 33.54 2.40
CA VAL A 92 1.79 33.86 3.69
C VAL A 92 3.13 34.55 3.48
N ASP A 93 3.98 34.04 2.57
CA ASP A 93 5.28 34.63 2.23
C ASP A 93 5.14 36.04 1.68
N THR A 94 4.14 36.29 0.84
CA THR A 94 3.87 37.62 0.29
C THR A 94 3.45 38.59 1.39
N LYS A 95 2.58 38.16 2.31
CA LYS A 95 2.21 38.97 3.48
C LYS A 95 3.43 39.30 4.34
N ILE A 96 4.26 38.31 4.68
CA ILE A 96 5.45 38.48 5.53
C ILE A 96 6.43 39.48 4.90
N LYS A 97 6.71 39.37 3.59
CA LYS A 97 7.54 40.35 2.86
C LYS A 97 6.95 41.75 2.96
N GLY A 98 5.64 41.89 2.85
CA GLY A 98 4.93 43.16 2.98
C GLY A 98 4.98 43.79 4.37
N TYR A 99 5.23 43.03 5.44
CA TYR A 99 5.43 43.55 6.80
C TYR A 99 6.89 43.88 7.10
N LYS A 100 7.84 43.14 6.51
CA LYS A 100 9.27 43.26 6.80
C LYS A 100 9.85 44.64 6.48
N TYR A 101 9.24 45.39 5.56
CA TYR A 101 9.71 46.69 5.09
C TYR A 101 8.78 47.85 5.44
N ARG A 102 7.77 47.66 6.30
CA ARG A 102 6.93 48.79 6.73
C ARG A 102 7.62 49.56 7.84
N GLU A 103 7.67 50.87 7.68
CA GLU A 103 8.01 51.75 8.78
C GLU A 103 6.85 51.79 9.78
N ILE A 104 7.21 51.72 11.07
CA ILE A 104 6.24 51.70 12.16
C ILE A 104 5.76 53.15 12.35
N THR A 105 4.54 53.44 11.96
CA THR A 105 3.93 54.76 12.19
C THR A 105 3.30 54.76 13.58
N PHE A 106 3.92 55.46 14.53
CA PHE A 106 3.31 55.74 15.82
C PHE A 106 2.34 56.91 15.62
N ILE A 107 1.04 56.63 15.81
CA ILE A 107 -0.03 57.64 15.87
C ILE A 107 -0.02 58.25 17.27
#